data_AF-A0A8J8BMX9-F1
#
_entry.id   AF-A0A8J8BMX9-F1
#
_cell.length_a   1.000
_cell.length_b   1.000
_cell.length_c   1.000
_cell.angle_alpha   90.00
_cell.angle_beta   90.00
_cell.angle_gamma   90.00
#
_symmetry.space_group_name_H-M   'P 1'
#
loop_
_entity.id
_entity.type
_entity.pdbx_description
1 polymer ?
#
loop_
_entity_poly.entity_id
_entity_poly.type
_entity_poly.pdbx_seq_one_letter_code
_entity_poly.pdbx_strand_id
1 'polypeptide(L)'
;EGGKDAEALRDILERQKNPHVYQIAELGIGLNPNAHLRGAIIEDEGVLGTVHIAVGDNTLMNGANKAPIHIDMVMKDPTVVLDGSVAISAKGKTVYVAPELLPLTTPLESSGWNVRNP
;
A
#
# COMPACT_ATOMS: atom_id res chain seq x y z
N GLU A 1 0.23 -20.12 3.66
CA GLU A 1 -1.04 -20.43 4.38
C GLU A 1 -2.10 -19.41 3.96
N GLY A 2 -3.39 -19.61 4.23
CA GLY A 2 -4.46 -18.65 3.84
C GLY A 2 -5.58 -19.20 2.94
N GLY A 3 -5.69 -20.52 2.78
CA GLY A 3 -6.78 -21.15 2.02
C GLY A 3 -6.69 -20.92 0.51
N LYS A 4 -7.86 -20.84 -0.15
CA LYS A 4 -7.97 -20.79 -1.62
C LYS A 4 -7.28 -19.58 -2.25
N ASP A 5 -7.35 -18.42 -1.59
CA ASP A 5 -6.73 -17.20 -2.13
C ASP A 5 -5.20 -17.28 -2.10
N ALA A 6 -4.65 -17.86 -1.02
CA ALA A 6 -3.21 -18.12 -0.93
C ALA A 6 -2.74 -19.19 -1.92
N GLU A 7 -3.56 -20.22 -2.18
CA GLU A 7 -3.31 -21.20 -3.24
C GLU A 7 -3.30 -20.55 -4.62
N ALA A 8 -4.28 -19.71 -4.92
CA ALA A 8 -4.35 -18.99 -6.20
C ALA A 8 -3.15 -18.06 -6.41
N LEU A 9 -2.75 -17.29 -5.39
CA LEU A 9 -1.56 -16.44 -5.46
C LEU A 9 -0.29 -17.29 -5.68
N ARG A 10 -0.11 -18.35 -4.91
CA ARG A 10 1.03 -19.27 -5.05
C ARG A 10 1.11 -19.85 -6.46
N ASP A 11 -0.01 -20.32 -7.00
CA ASP A 11 -0.10 -20.83 -8.37
C ASP A 11 0.35 -19.78 -9.41
N ILE A 12 -0.08 -18.52 -9.26
CA ILE A 12 0.31 -17.42 -10.15
C ILE A 12 1.83 -17.20 -10.09
N LEU A 13 2.41 -17.15 -8.89
CA LEU A 13 3.84 -16.92 -8.68
C LEU A 13 4.70 -18.10 -9.19
N GLU A 14 4.35 -19.33 -8.84
CA GLU A 14 5.11 -20.54 -9.22
C GLU A 14 5.15 -20.76 -10.73
N ARG A 15 4.05 -20.45 -11.43
CA ARG A 15 3.97 -20.57 -12.90
C ARG A 15 4.97 -19.70 -13.64
N GLN A 16 5.47 -18.63 -13.01
CA GLN A 16 6.47 -17.76 -13.61
C GLN A 16 7.86 -18.42 -13.70
N LYS A 17 8.11 -19.47 -12.91
CA LYS A 17 9.40 -20.20 -12.86
C LYS A 17 10.59 -19.25 -12.66
N ASN A 18 10.41 -18.19 -11.89
CA ASN A 18 11.41 -17.17 -11.64
C ASN A 18 11.43 -16.84 -10.14
N PRO A 19 12.56 -17.00 -9.44
CA PRO A 19 12.63 -16.74 -7.99
C PRO A 19 12.45 -15.27 -7.62
N HIS A 20 12.62 -14.33 -8.55
CA HIS A 20 12.47 -12.89 -8.30
C HIS A 20 11.02 -12.46 -8.07
N VAL A 21 10.03 -13.30 -8.40
CA VAL A 21 8.61 -12.99 -8.19
C VAL A 21 8.19 -12.95 -6.72
N TYR A 22 9.03 -13.47 -5.83
CA TYR A 22 8.78 -13.50 -4.38
C TYR A 22 9.41 -12.32 -3.64
N GLN A 23 10.18 -11.47 -4.33
CA GLN A 23 10.81 -10.30 -3.72
C GLN A 23 9.78 -9.17 -3.57
N ILE A 24 9.85 -8.45 -2.45
CA ILE A 24 9.06 -7.22 -2.25
C ILE A 24 9.52 -6.18 -3.27
N ALA A 25 8.57 -5.68 -4.04
CA ALA A 25 8.78 -4.72 -5.12
C ALA A 25 8.45 -3.30 -4.70
N GLU A 26 7.41 -3.14 -3.88
CA GLU A 26 6.83 -1.85 -3.53
C GLU A 26 6.19 -1.88 -2.14
N LEU A 27 6.22 -0.73 -1.47
CA LEU A 27 5.38 -0.37 -0.34
C LEU A 27 4.76 0.99 -0.65
N GLY A 28 3.44 1.06 -0.69
CA GLY A 28 2.71 2.31 -0.90
C GLY A 28 1.62 2.55 0.14
N ILE A 29 1.29 3.82 0.34
CA ILE A 29 0.27 4.28 1.28
C ILE A 29 -0.76 5.08 0.48
N GLY A 30 -2.01 4.63 0.54
CA GLY A 30 -3.12 5.33 -0.10
C GLY A 30 -3.45 6.62 0.65
N LEU A 31 -3.47 7.74 -0.08
CA LEU A 31 -3.69 9.08 0.44
C LEU A 31 -4.82 9.84 -0.26
N ASN A 32 -5.56 9.20 -1.17
CA ASN A 32 -6.64 9.83 -1.93
C ASN A 32 -7.99 9.67 -1.20
N PRO A 33 -8.56 10.74 -0.62
CA PRO A 33 -9.84 10.67 0.10
C PRO A 33 -11.05 10.44 -0.81
N ASN A 34 -10.89 10.61 -2.12
CA ASN A 34 -11.96 10.46 -3.11
C ASN A 34 -11.97 9.09 -3.80
N ALA A 35 -10.95 8.25 -3.57
CA ALA A 35 -10.85 6.91 -4.13
C ALA A 35 -11.61 5.89 -3.25
N HIS A 36 -12.12 4.83 -3.88
CA HIS A 36 -12.89 3.79 -3.19
C HIS A 36 -12.40 2.39 -3.56
N LEU A 37 -12.39 1.49 -2.56
CA LEU A 37 -12.11 0.07 -2.80
C LEU A 37 -13.22 -0.53 -3.67
N ARG A 38 -12.87 -0.91 -4.90
CA ARG A 38 -13.83 -1.44 -5.88
C ARG A 38 -13.29 -2.57 -6.75
N GLY A 39 -12.11 -3.10 -6.44
CA GLY A 39 -11.45 -4.14 -7.23
C GLY A 39 -10.75 -3.59 -8.47
N ALA A 40 -10.47 -2.28 -8.50
CA ALA A 40 -9.73 -1.63 -9.56
C ALA A 40 -8.37 -1.21 -9.00
N ILE A 41 -7.34 -2.03 -9.22
CA ILE A 41 -6.09 -1.97 -8.45
C ILE A 41 -5.46 -0.57 -8.37
N ILE A 42 -5.42 0.16 -9.49
CA ILE A 42 -4.87 1.53 -9.58
C ILE A 42 -5.65 2.54 -8.73
N GLU A 43 -6.95 2.33 -8.53
CA GLU A 43 -7.72 3.17 -7.61
C GLU A 43 -7.57 2.66 -6.16
N ASP A 44 -7.63 1.34 -5.98
CA ASP A 44 -7.61 0.68 -4.68
C ASP A 44 -6.30 0.96 -3.91
N GLU A 45 -5.15 1.01 -4.59
CA GLU A 45 -3.83 1.37 -4.04
C GLU A 45 -3.79 2.82 -3.54
N GLY A 46 -4.60 3.70 -4.12
CA GLY A 46 -4.65 5.12 -3.80
C GLY A 46 -5.59 5.47 -2.66
N VAL A 47 -6.49 4.57 -2.25
CA VAL A 47 -7.56 4.85 -1.27
C VAL A 47 -6.98 5.34 0.05
N LEU A 48 -7.46 6.50 0.54
CA LEU A 48 -6.99 7.03 1.81
C LEU A 48 -7.12 6.00 2.94
N GLY A 49 -5.96 5.67 3.50
CA GLY A 49 -5.87 4.79 4.65
C GLY A 49 -5.58 3.33 4.33
N THR A 50 -5.44 2.97 3.05
CA THR A 50 -4.92 1.66 2.67
C THR A 50 -3.40 1.68 2.63
N VAL A 51 -2.82 0.49 2.67
CA VAL A 51 -1.40 0.26 2.35
C VAL A 51 -1.37 -0.88 1.38
N HIS A 52 -0.52 -0.80 0.35
CA HIS A 52 -0.26 -1.93 -0.52
C HIS A 52 1.20 -2.35 -0.45
N ILE A 53 1.39 -3.65 -0.61
CA ILE A 53 2.69 -4.26 -0.82
C ILE A 53 2.63 -4.97 -2.15
N ALA A 54 3.63 -4.76 -3.00
CA ALA A 54 3.78 -5.51 -4.22
C ALA A 54 4.92 -6.53 -4.14
N VAL A 55 4.81 -7.62 -4.90
CA VAL A 55 5.90 -8.55 -5.16
C VAL A 55 6.22 -8.62 -6.65
N GLY A 56 7.49 -8.91 -6.97
CA GLY A 56 7.96 -9.05 -8.34
C GLY A 56 8.74 -7.84 -8.86
N ASP A 57 8.47 -7.40 -10.08
CA ASP A 57 9.30 -6.46 -10.81
C ASP A 57 9.21 -5.06 -10.19
N ASN A 58 10.34 -4.40 -9.97
CA ASN A 58 10.37 -3.00 -9.55
C ASN A 58 11.27 -2.14 -10.44
N THR A 59 11.58 -2.61 -11.65
CA THR A 59 12.50 -1.89 -12.55
C THR A 59 11.93 -0.57 -13.07
N LEU A 60 10.60 -0.46 -13.14
CA LEU A 60 9.91 0.78 -13.48
C LEU A 60 9.88 1.80 -12.33
N MET A 61 10.15 1.36 -11.10
CA MET A 61 10.26 2.19 -9.89
C MET A 61 11.72 2.37 -9.45
N ASN A 62 12.66 2.31 -10.40
CA ASN A 62 14.11 2.43 -10.15
C ASN A 62 14.72 1.35 -9.25
N GLY A 63 14.00 0.25 -9.00
CA GLY A 63 14.53 -0.91 -8.31
C GLY A 63 15.38 -1.81 -9.20
N ALA A 64 16.06 -2.78 -8.59
CA ALA A 64 16.97 -3.71 -9.27
C ALA A 64 16.36 -5.12 -9.49
N ASN A 65 15.18 -5.39 -8.92
CA ASN A 65 14.56 -6.70 -9.03
C ASN A 65 13.79 -6.80 -10.35
N LYS A 66 14.39 -7.50 -11.32
CA LYS A 66 13.74 -7.80 -12.60
C LYS A 66 12.97 -9.11 -12.53
N ALA A 67 11.66 -9.06 -12.77
CA ALA A 67 10.77 -10.21 -12.73
C ALA A 67 9.70 -10.12 -13.85
N PRO A 68 9.05 -11.24 -14.22
CA PRO A 68 8.05 -11.22 -15.30
C PRO A 68 6.69 -10.63 -14.88
N ILE A 69 6.48 -10.38 -13.60
CA ILE A 69 5.21 -9.91 -13.03
C ILE A 69 5.45 -8.89 -11.92
N HIS A 70 4.45 -8.05 -11.68
CA HIS A 70 4.31 -7.18 -10.52
C HIS A 70 2.88 -7.40 -10.00
N ILE A 71 2.73 -7.75 -8.73
CA ILE A 71 1.42 -8.05 -8.13
C ILE A 71 1.25 -7.26 -6.85
N ASP A 72 0.29 -6.34 -6.88
CA ASP A 72 -0.15 -5.52 -5.76
C ASP A 72 -1.16 -6.25 -4.86
N MET A 73 -0.97 -6.09 -3.55
CA MET A 73 -1.89 -6.59 -2.53
C MET A 73 -2.24 -5.44 -1.59
N VAL A 74 -3.51 -5.03 -1.59
CA VAL A 74 -4.02 -3.91 -0.81
C VAL A 74 -4.54 -4.38 0.54
N MET A 75 -4.10 -3.71 1.60
CA MET A 75 -4.51 -3.93 2.99
C MET A 75 -5.35 -2.76 3.48
N LYS A 76 -6.48 -3.07 4.10
CA LYS A 76 -7.35 -2.08 4.73
C LYS A 76 -7.02 -1.96 6.22
N ASP A 77 -7.16 -0.74 6.74
CA ASP A 77 -6.97 -0.40 8.15
C ASP A 77 -5.61 -0.90 8.73
N PRO A 78 -4.46 -0.64 8.07
CA PRO A 78 -3.14 -0.97 8.60
C PRO A 78 -2.66 0.08 9.62
N THR A 79 -1.67 -0.29 10.43
CA THR A 79 -0.85 0.67 11.18
C THR A 79 0.56 0.61 10.61
N VAL A 80 1.10 1.75 10.17
CA VAL A 80 2.47 1.85 9.63
C VAL A 80 3.31 2.66 10.59
N VAL A 81 4.45 2.09 10.95
CA VAL A 81 5.48 2.72 11.78
C VAL A 81 6.72 2.88 10.93
N LEU A 82 7.18 4.12 10.77
CA LEU A 82 8.40 4.48 10.05
C LEU A 82 9.38 5.07 11.06
N ASP A 83 10.58 4.50 11.13
CA ASP A 83 11.65 4.95 12.04
C ASP A 83 11.22 5.09 13.51
N GLY A 84 10.30 4.24 13.96
CA GLY A 84 9.76 4.26 15.32
C GLY A 84 8.57 5.21 15.54
N SER A 85 8.20 6.00 14.54
CA SER A 85 7.06 6.92 14.57
C SER A 85 5.87 6.36 13.80
N VAL A 86 4.67 6.51 14.34
CA VAL A 86 3.43 6.10 13.65
C VAL A 86 3.16 7.07 12.50
N ALA A 87 3.11 6.58 11.27
CA ALA A 87 2.75 7.36 10.08
C ALA A 87 1.24 7.26 9.78
N ILE A 88 0.67 6.07 9.95
CA ILE A 88 -0.77 5.82 9.85
C ILE A 88 -1.21 4.93 10.99
N SER A 89 -2.34 5.25 11.61
CA SER A 89 -2.96 4.44 12.67
C SER A 89 -4.34 3.97 12.21
N ALA A 90 -4.49 2.65 12.11
CA ALA A 90 -5.79 1.99 11.96
C ALA A 90 -6.75 2.41 13.08
N LYS A 91 -6.22 2.52 14.30
CA LYS A 91 -6.97 2.97 15.47
C LYS A 91 -7.19 4.48 15.36
N GLY A 92 -8.45 4.88 15.22
CA GLY A 92 -8.84 6.28 15.15
C GLY A 92 -8.58 6.94 13.79
N LYS A 93 -8.32 6.18 12.72
CA LYS A 93 -8.18 6.67 11.33
C LYS A 93 -7.33 7.94 11.27
N THR A 94 -6.07 7.83 11.68
CA THR A 94 -5.17 8.98 11.80
C THR A 94 -4.01 8.85 10.83
N VAL A 95 -3.72 9.91 10.08
CA VAL A 95 -2.49 10.09 9.33
C VAL A 95 -1.64 11.13 10.05
N TYR A 96 -0.38 10.79 10.29
CA TYR A 96 0.61 11.70 10.86
C TYR A 96 1.45 12.29 9.73
N VAL A 97 1.46 13.61 9.64
CA VAL A 97 2.05 14.37 8.53
C VAL A 97 2.99 15.42 9.10
N ALA A 98 4.14 15.59 8.45
CA ALA A 98 5.13 16.58 8.86
C ALA A 98 4.49 18.00 8.92
N PRO A 99 4.89 18.86 9.87
CA PRO A 99 4.26 20.16 10.08
C PRO A 99 4.15 21.01 8.81
N GLU A 100 5.19 20.99 7.98
CA GLU A 100 5.30 21.74 6.73
C GLU A 100 4.32 21.27 5.65
N LEU A 101 3.78 20.05 5.76
CA LEU A 101 2.82 19.48 4.81
C LEU A 101 1.37 19.64 5.29
N LEU A 102 1.12 20.00 6.55
CA LEU A 102 -0.24 20.21 7.09
C LEU A 102 -1.09 21.20 6.25
N PRO A 103 -0.56 22.31 5.70
CA PRO A 103 -1.37 23.19 4.86
C PRO A 103 -1.91 22.53 3.57
N LEU A 104 -1.35 21.38 3.17
CA LEU A 104 -1.74 20.64 1.98
C LEU A 104 -2.76 19.52 2.27
N THR A 105 -3.13 19.29 3.53
CA THR A 105 -3.94 18.13 3.95
C THR A 105 -5.43 18.40 4.08
N THR A 106 -5.93 19.58 3.68
CA THR A 106 -7.36 19.92 3.71
C THR A 106 -8.27 18.83 3.12
N PRO A 107 -7.94 18.19 1.98
CA PRO A 107 -8.77 17.11 1.45
C PRO A 107 -8.88 15.90 2.40
N LEU A 108 -7.82 15.59 3.15
CA LEU A 108 -7.79 14.47 4.09
C LEU A 108 -8.71 14.74 5.29
N GLU A 109 -8.70 15.95 5.84
CA GLU A 109 -9.57 16.32 6.96
C GLU A 109 -11.06 16.22 6.59
N SER A 110 -11.41 16.56 5.34
CA SER A 110 -12.78 16.47 4.86
C SER A 110 -13.30 15.03 4.68
N SER A 111 -12.41 14.03 4.72
CA SER A 111 -12.75 12.62 4.53
C SER A 111 -13.15 11.88 5.83
N GLY A 112 -13.12 12.57 6.97
CA GLY A 112 -13.34 11.98 8.29
C GLY A 112 -12.11 11.26 8.87
N TRP A 113 -10.95 11.41 8.24
CA TRP A 113 -9.65 11.03 8.81
C TRP A 113 -9.09 12.16 9.68
N ASN A 114 -8.45 11.79 10.78
CA ASN A 114 -7.69 12.72 11.60
C ASN A 114 -6.33 12.96 10.93
N VAL A 115 -5.95 14.22 10.74
CA VAL A 115 -4.59 14.59 10.36
C VAL A 115 -3.89 15.22 11.56
N ARG A 116 -2.70 14.72 11.89
CA ARG A 116 -1.95 15.19 13.05
C ARG A 116 -0.48 15.36 12.69
N ASN A 117 0.23 16.18 13.47
CA ASN A 117 1.69 16.16 13.49
C ASN A 117 2.16 14.97 14.35
N PRO A 118 3.22 14.22 13.96
CA PRO A 118 3.86 13.19 14.78
C PRO A 118 4.24 13.67 16.20
#